data_AF-A0A382GD09-F1
#
_entry.id   AF-A0A382GD09-F1
#
_cell.length_a   1.000
_cell.length_b   1.000
_cell.length_c   1.000
_cell.angle_alpha   90.00
_cell.angle_beta   90.00
_cell.angle_gamma   90.00
#
_symmetry.space_group_name_H-M   'P 1'
#
loop_
_entity.id
_entity.type
_entity.pdbx_description
1 polymer ?
#
loop_
_entity_poly.entity_id
_entity_poly.type
_entity_poly.pdbx_seq_one_letter_code
_entity_poly.pdbx_strand_id
1 'polypeptide(L)' 'VKFSFTRDKRPQEGFVGRFKGKLFAYENTCRHIPITLDYGDNRFFDTKGEVIMCQTHGAVYEPDTGLCTRGPCAG' A
#
# COMPACT_ATOMS: atom_id res chain seq x y z
N VAL A 1 4.23 -9.37 1.30
CA VAL A 1 5.48 -9.57 2.09
C VAL A 1 6.09 -8.22 2.35
N LYS A 2 6.49 -7.90 3.59
CA LYS A 2 7.14 -6.62 3.92
C LYS A 2 8.65 -6.69 3.74
N PHE A 3 9.26 -5.54 3.48
CA PHE A 3 10.70 -5.35 3.41
C PHE A 3 11.05 -3.94 3.89
N SER A 4 12.31 -3.74 4.26
CA SER A 4 12.83 -2.40 4.57
C SER A 4 13.66 -1.91 3.39
N PHE A 5 13.59 -0.61 3.10
CA PHE A 5 14.43 0.06 2.12
C PHE A 5 14.88 1.42 2.62
N THR A 6 15.84 2.05 1.94
CA THR A 6 16.30 3.41 2.29
C THR A 6 15.88 4.38 1.19
N ARG A 7 15.24 5.48 1.59
CA ARG A 7 14.89 6.61 0.72
C ARG A 7 15.31 7.89 1.41
N ASP A 8 16.03 8.76 0.71
CA ASP A 8 16.52 10.04 1.25
C ASP A 8 17.30 9.88 2.58
N LYS A 9 18.13 8.83 2.67
CA LYS A 9 18.91 8.44 3.87
C LYS A 9 18.06 8.07 5.09
N ARG A 10 16.76 7.83 4.91
CA ARG A 10 15.85 7.37 5.96
C ARG A 10 15.37 5.95 5.68
N PRO A 11 15.30 5.07 6.70
CA PRO A 11 14.68 3.76 6.55
C PRO A 11 13.18 3.94 6.32
N GLN A 12 12.64 3.14 5.40
CA GLN A 12 11.22 3.07 5.05
C GLN A 12 10.79 1.60 5.04
N GLU A 13 9.50 1.36 5.28
CA GLU A 13 8.88 0.05 5.11
C GLU A 13 8.19 0.00 3.74
N GLY A 14 8.36 -1.11 3.02
CA GLY A 14 7.68 -1.40 1.78
C GLY A 14 7.05 -2.79 1.84
N PHE A 15 6.19 -3.09 0.87
CA PHE A 15 5.64 -4.42 0.70
C PHE A 15 5.58 -4.82 -0.76
N VAL A 16 5.71 -6.12 -0.99
CA VAL A 16 5.50 -6.77 -2.29
C VAL A 16 4.16 -7.48 -2.29
N GLY A 17 3.35 -7.18 -3.31
CA GLY A 17 2.10 -7.84 -3.64
C GLY A 17 2.17 -8.53 -5.00
N ARG A 18 1.44 -9.64 -5.15
CA ARG A 18 1.26 -10.31 -6.45
C ARG A 18 -0.12 -9.97 -6.99
N PHE A 19 -0.18 -9.37 -8.17
CA PHE A 19 -1.44 -9.02 -8.84
C PHE A 19 -1.39 -9.44 -10.31
N LYS A 20 -2.44 -10.14 -10.78
CA LYS A 20 -2.54 -10.66 -12.16
C LYS A 20 -1.25 -11.36 -12.66
N GLY A 21 -0.65 -12.17 -11.79
CA GLY A 21 0.57 -12.92 -12.10
C GLY A 21 1.88 -12.15 -12.04
N LYS A 22 1.85 -10.82 -11.85
CA LYS A 22 3.05 -9.96 -11.73
C LYS A 22 3.29 -9.56 -10.28
N LEU A 23 4.55 -9.29 -9.94
CA LEU A 23 4.94 -8.74 -8.64
C LEU A 23 5.06 -7.23 -8.73
N PHE A 24 4.55 -6.55 -7.71
CA PHE A 24 4.61 -5.10 -7.55
C PHE A 24 5.11 -4.78 -6.16
N ALA A 25 5.93 -3.73 -6.04
CA ALA A 25 6.46 -3.26 -4.77
C ALA A 25 5.95 -1.84 -4.51
N TYR A 26 5.54 -1.57 -3.28
CA TYR A 26 5.03 -0.27 -2.86
C TYR A 26 5.66 0.15 -1.54
N GLU A 27 5.66 1.45 -1.29
CA GLU A 27 5.94 2.00 0.04
C GLU A 27 4.73 1.71 0.95
N ASN A 28 4.97 1.19 2.15
CA ASN A 28 3.91 0.95 3.13
C ASN A 28 3.58 2.25 3.88
N THR A 29 3.09 3.24 3.14
CA THR A 29 2.69 4.54 3.70
C THR A 29 1.48 5.07 2.96
N CYS A 30 0.44 5.41 3.71
CA CYS A 30 -0.76 6.01 3.16
C CYS A 30 -0.44 7.41 2.61
N ARG A 31 -0.95 7.71 1.41
CA ARG A 31 -0.76 9.02 0.77
C ARG A 31 -1.60 10.13 1.40
N HIS A 32 -2.62 9.77 2.18
CA HIS A 32 -3.49 10.75 2.86
C HIS A 32 -2.90 11.24 4.18
N ILE A 33 -2.37 10.32 4.99
CA ILE A 33 -1.67 10.63 6.24
C ILE A 33 -0.49 9.66 6.43
N PRO A 34 0.63 10.07 7.04
CA PRO A 34 1.87 9.30 7.08
C PRO A 34 1.81 8.15 8.11
N ILE A 35 0.95 7.17 7.85
CA ILE A 35 0.80 5.92 8.61
C ILE A 35 0.93 4.72 7.66
N THR A 36 1.13 3.52 8.21
CA THR A 36 1.16 2.29 7.42
C THR A 36 -0.23 1.90 6.89
N LEU A 37 -0.25 1.18 5.76
CA LEU A 37 -1.48 0.69 5.14
C LEU A 37 -2.04 -0.55 5.85
N ASP A 38 -1.17 -1.41 6.40
CA ASP A 38 -1.49 -2.75 6.91
C ASP A 38 -1.88 -2.81 8.38
N TYR A 39 -1.88 -1.69 9.11
CA TYR A 39 -2.11 -1.67 10.57
C TYR A 39 -1.18 -2.64 11.35
N GLY A 40 -0.07 -3.08 10.74
CA GLY A 40 0.90 -4.03 11.30
C GLY A 40 0.62 -5.52 11.06
N ASP A 41 -0.50 -5.91 10.44
CA ASP A 41 -0.86 -7.33 10.26
C ASP A 41 -0.43 -7.92 8.90
N ASN A 42 0.26 -7.11 8.08
CA ASN A 42 0.76 -7.47 6.75
C ASN A 42 -0.36 -7.91 5.76
N ARG A 43 -1.59 -7.43 5.96
CA ARG A 43 -2.69 -7.52 4.98
C ARG A 43 -2.84 -6.19 4.25
N PHE A 44 -2.79 -6.25 2.93
CA PHE A 44 -2.82 -5.05 2.09
C PHE A 44 -3.97 -5.06 1.11
N PHE A 45 -4.31 -6.24 0.60
CA PHE A 45 -5.40 -6.39 -0.35
C PHE A 45 -6.74 -6.54 0.36
N ASP A 46 -7.80 -6.12 -0.32
CA ASP A 46 -9.15 -6.48 0.08
C ASP A 46 -9.37 -8.01 0.02
N THR A 47 -10.53 -8.46 0.49
CA THR A 47 -10.84 -9.90 0.56
C THR A 47 -10.91 -10.58 -0.80
N LYS A 48 -11.08 -9.81 -1.89
CA LYS A 48 -11.11 -10.32 -3.26
C LYS A 48 -9.75 -10.29 -3.94
N GLY A 49 -8.76 -9.57 -3.40
CA GLY A 49 -7.46 -9.41 -4.04
C GLY A 49 -7.48 -8.45 -5.24
N GLU A 50 -8.49 -7.59 -5.33
CA GLU A 50 -8.71 -6.69 -6.48
C GLU A 50 -8.04 -5.34 -6.28
N VAL A 51 -7.98 -4.87 -5.04
CA VAL A 51 -7.45 -3.55 -4.68
C VAL A 51 -6.60 -3.60 -3.42
N ILE A 52 -5.69 -2.64 -3.28
CA ILE A 52 -4.97 -2.40 -2.03
C ILE A 52 -5.79 -1.41 -1.20
N MET A 53 -5.92 -1.68 0.10
CA MET A 53 -6.70 -0.86 1.03
C MET A 53 -5.87 -0.44 2.23
N CYS A 54 -5.91 0.86 2.58
CA CYS A 54 -5.46 1.33 3.88
C CYS A 54 -6.44 0.87 4.95
N GLN A 55 -6.01 -0.01 5.84
CA GLN A 55 -6.87 -0.59 6.87
C GLN A 55 -7.38 0.43 7.91
N THR A 56 -6.72 1.57 8.05
CA THR A 56 -7.08 2.55 9.08
C THR A 56 -8.29 3.41 8.68
N HIS A 57 -8.43 3.79 7.41
CA HIS A 57 -9.53 4.68 6.97
C HIS A 57 -10.06 4.38 5.56
N GLY A 58 -9.72 3.22 4.99
CA GLY A 58 -10.37 2.70 3.78
C GLY A 58 -9.96 3.35 2.46
N ALA A 59 -8.83 4.05 2.42
CA ALA A 59 -8.25 4.54 1.17
C ALA A 59 -7.96 3.36 0.23
N VAL A 60 -8.26 3.50 -1.05
CA VAL A 60 -8.14 2.43 -2.05
C VAL A 60 -7.09 2.79 -3.09
N TYR A 61 -6.28 1.82 -3.46
CA TYR A 61 -5.20 1.94 -4.44
C TYR A 61 -5.31 0.84 -5.50
N GLU A 62 -5.08 1.22 -6.75
CA GLU A 62 -4.92 0.29 -7.87
C GLU A 62 -3.61 -0.50 -7.72
N PRO A 63 -3.63 -1.84 -7.76
CA PRO A 63 -2.40 -2.61 -7.60
C PRO A 63 -1.42 -2.44 -8.77
N ASP A 64 -1.88 -2.40 -10.02
CA ASP A 64 -0.97 -2.32 -11.16
C ASP A 64 -0.29 -0.96 -11.34
N THR A 65 -0.89 0.13 -10.86
CA THR A 65 -0.35 1.50 -10.98
C THR A 65 0.13 2.10 -9.65
N GLY A 66 -0.42 1.65 -8.52
CA GLY A 66 -0.24 2.29 -7.21
C GLY A 66 -1.05 3.57 -7.02
N LEU A 67 -1.93 3.93 -7.97
CA LEU A 67 -2.75 5.14 -7.92
C LEU A 67 -3.81 5.03 -6.82
N CYS A 68 -3.94 6.07 -5.99
CA CYS A 68 -5.06 6.18 -5.04
C CYS A 68 -6.33 6.61 -5.79
N THR A 69 -7.38 5.80 -5.76
CA THR A 69 -8.64 6.03 -6.49
C THR A 69 -9.82 6.40 -5.59
N ARG A 70 -9.69 6.19 -4.28
CA ARG A 70 -10.75 6.48 -3.31
C ARG A 70 -10.19 6.83 -1.93
N GLY A 71 -10.74 7.85 -1.29
CA GLY A 71 -10.40 8.31 0.06
C GLY A 71 -10.60 9.82 0.20
N PRO A 72 -10.45 10.39 1.40
CA PRO A 72 -10.81 11.79 1.68
C PRO A 72 -9.91 12.83 0.99
N CYS A 73 -8.81 12.43 0.35
CA CYS A 73 -8.03 13.32 -0.49
C CYS A 73 -7.99 12.79 -1.92
N ALA A 74 -8.26 13.68 -2.87
CA ALA A 74 -8.09 13.46 -4.30
C ALA A 74 -6.59 13.48 -4.65
N GLY A 75 -5.88 12.37 -4.37
CA GLY A 75 -4.51 12.12 -4.84
C GLY A 75 -3.41 12.86 -4.08
#